data_AF-A0A2V5VM67-F1
#
_entry.id   AF-A0A2V5VM67-F1
#
_cell.length_a   1.000
_cell.length_b   1.000
_cell.length_c   1.000
_cell.angle_alpha   90.00
_cell.angle_beta   90.00
_cell.angle_gamma   90.00
#
_symmetry.space_group_name_H-M   'P 1'
#
loop_
_entity.id
_entity.type
_entity.pdbx_description
1 polymer ?
#
loop_
_entity_poly.entity_id
_entity_poly.type
_entity_poly.pdbx_seq_one_letter_code
_entity_poly.pdbx_strand_id
1 'polypeptide(L)'
;MKREAATIVFLAGAALSIFAAEPVQNADWKAVKQSNGVVIYTRPHGGSNLKEFKAVAEIDATAETVHKVIDDVEGYTSFMPYTAECRVIERKRDSILTYQRVSPKIVSDRDYTLRIRQESWPVENGLAYLNRWEPANE
;
A
#
# COMPACT_ATOMS: atom_id res chain seq x y z
N MET A 1 -7.45 -64.44 -24.19
CA MET A 1 -6.68 -65.07 -23.09
C MET A 1 -5.36 -64.34 -22.92
N LYS A 2 -5.08 -63.87 -21.68
CA LYS A 2 -3.77 -63.53 -21.09
C LYS A 2 -3.05 -62.22 -21.50
N ARG A 3 -3.31 -61.18 -20.69
CA ARG A 3 -2.40 -60.54 -19.70
C ARG A 3 -1.10 -59.79 -20.10
N GLU A 4 -1.10 -58.51 -19.70
CA GLU A 4 -0.05 -57.71 -19.04
C GLU A 4 1.09 -57.09 -19.89
N ALA A 5 1.20 -55.75 -19.89
CA ALA A 5 2.12 -55.01 -19.01
C ALA A 5 2.07 -53.49 -19.31
N ALA A 6 1.81 -52.69 -18.28
CA ALA A 6 2.00 -51.23 -18.33
C ALA A 6 3.48 -50.91 -18.09
N THR A 7 4.05 -50.02 -18.90
CA THR A 7 5.37 -49.43 -18.65
C THR A 7 5.22 -47.93 -18.62
N ILE A 8 5.25 -47.37 -17.41
CA ILE A 8 5.37 -45.94 -17.14
C ILE A 8 6.87 -45.62 -17.21
N VAL A 9 7.27 -44.76 -18.14
CA VAL A 9 8.62 -44.18 -18.16
C VAL A 9 8.54 -42.76 -17.61
N PHE A 10 9.12 -42.58 -16.41
CA PHE A 10 9.46 -41.28 -15.85
C PHE A 10 10.80 -40.85 -16.46
N LEU A 11 10.83 -39.74 -17.20
CA LEU A 11 12.07 -39.09 -17.64
C LEU A 11 12.17 -37.73 -16.96
N ALA A 12 12.95 -37.71 -15.88
CA ALA A 12 13.39 -36.50 -15.20
C ALA A 12 14.42 -35.76 -16.08
N GLY A 13 13.99 -34.64 -16.67
CA GLY A 13 14.87 -33.69 -17.33
C GLY A 13 14.86 -32.38 -16.55
N ALA A 14 15.85 -32.18 -15.68
CA ALA A 14 16.09 -30.92 -14.98
C ALA A 14 16.65 -29.89 -15.98
N ALA A 15 15.77 -29.12 -16.62
CA ALA A 15 16.16 -27.88 -17.26
C ALA A 15 16.20 -26.78 -16.19
N LEU A 16 17.39 -26.27 -15.89
CA LEU A 16 17.58 -25.03 -15.14
C LEU A 16 16.87 -23.90 -15.91
N SER A 17 15.64 -23.59 -15.52
CA SER A 17 14.99 -22.36 -15.95
C SER A 17 15.71 -21.18 -15.30
N ILE A 18 16.58 -20.54 -16.05
CA ILE A 18 17.04 -19.18 -15.74
C ILE A 18 15.78 -18.33 -15.76
N PHE A 19 15.25 -17.97 -14.58
CA PHE A 19 14.25 -16.91 -14.47
C PHE A 19 14.96 -15.61 -14.86
N ALA A 20 14.96 -15.31 -16.15
CA ALA A 20 15.18 -13.94 -16.60
C ALA A 20 14.04 -13.12 -15.98
N ALA A 21 14.37 -12.30 -14.99
CA ALA A 21 13.44 -11.29 -14.51
C ALA A 21 13.22 -10.35 -15.70
N GLU A 22 12.09 -10.51 -16.39
CA GLU A 22 11.69 -9.52 -17.37
C GLU A 22 11.66 -8.16 -16.67
N PRO A 23 12.26 -7.11 -17.25
CA PRO A 23 12.12 -5.78 -16.70
C PRO A 23 10.62 -5.49 -16.68
N VAL A 24 10.06 -5.43 -15.46
CA VAL A 24 8.67 -5.03 -15.24
C VAL A 24 8.57 -3.61 -15.77
N GLN A 25 8.19 -3.46 -17.04
CA GLN A 25 7.64 -2.20 -17.55
C GLN A 25 6.53 -1.82 -16.59
N ASN A 26 6.42 -0.52 -16.27
CA ASN A 26 5.35 0.02 -15.43
C ASN A 26 4.00 -0.48 -15.95
N ALA A 27 3.48 -1.56 -15.38
CA ALA A 27 2.27 -2.17 -15.86
C ALA A 27 1.09 -1.28 -15.49
N ASP A 28 0.05 -1.31 -16.32
CA ASP A 28 -1.15 -0.53 -16.07
C ASP A 28 -1.82 -0.92 -14.74
N TRP A 29 -2.50 0.06 -14.14
CA TRP A 29 -3.34 -0.17 -12.96
C TRP A 29 -4.48 -1.13 -13.31
N LYS A 30 -4.57 -2.25 -12.60
CA LYS A 30 -5.66 -3.23 -12.78
C LYS A 30 -6.57 -3.21 -11.56
N ALA A 31 -7.88 -3.08 -11.79
CA ALA A 31 -8.88 -3.25 -10.74
C ALA A 31 -8.86 -4.70 -10.24
N VAL A 32 -8.74 -4.90 -8.93
CA VAL A 32 -8.65 -6.23 -8.30
C VAL A 32 -9.77 -6.51 -7.31
N LYS A 33 -10.44 -5.47 -6.81
CA LYS A 33 -11.58 -5.60 -5.89
C LYS A 33 -12.47 -4.37 -5.98
N GLN A 34 -13.78 -4.58 -5.92
CA GLN A 34 -14.78 -3.53 -5.75
C GLN A 34 -15.75 -3.96 -4.66
N SER A 35 -15.91 -3.13 -3.62
CA SER A 35 -16.80 -3.41 -2.49
C SER A 35 -17.12 -2.12 -1.76
N ASN A 36 -18.36 -1.97 -1.28
CA ASN A 36 -18.79 -0.83 -0.46
C ASN A 36 -18.44 0.54 -1.07
N GLY A 37 -18.58 0.69 -2.39
CA GLY A 37 -18.25 1.94 -3.10
C GLY A 37 -16.75 2.22 -3.29
N VAL A 38 -15.86 1.32 -2.84
CA VAL A 38 -14.40 1.45 -3.01
C VAL A 38 -13.92 0.51 -4.11
N VAL A 39 -13.12 1.02 -5.04
CA VAL A 39 -12.40 0.23 -6.05
C VAL A 39 -10.91 0.21 -5.71
N ILE A 40 -10.35 -0.99 -5.59
CA ILE A 40 -8.91 -1.21 -5.36
C ILE A 40 -8.26 -1.62 -6.67
N TYR A 41 -7.24 -0.87 -7.05
CA TYR A 41 -6.34 -1.16 -8.17
C TYR A 41 -4.99 -1.60 -7.63
N THR A 42 -4.31 -2.47 -8.37
CA THR A 42 -2.90 -2.81 -8.11
C THR A 42 -2.08 -2.79 -9.38
N ARG A 43 -0.78 -2.57 -9.23
CA ARG A 43 0.21 -2.83 -10.27
C ARG A 43 1.50 -3.37 -9.65
N PRO A 44 2.32 -4.13 -10.40
CA PRO A 44 3.67 -4.47 -9.98
C PRO A 44 4.52 -3.22 -9.74
N HIS A 45 5.44 -3.28 -8.78
CA HIS A 45 6.47 -2.27 -8.57
C HIS A 45 7.83 -2.84 -9.00
N GLY A 46 8.48 -2.20 -9.96
CA GLY A 46 9.81 -2.63 -10.41
C GLY A 46 10.81 -2.61 -9.24
N GLY A 47 11.47 -3.75 -8.97
CA GLY A 47 12.45 -3.86 -7.90
C GLY A 47 11.90 -4.14 -6.49
N SER A 48 10.60 -4.42 -6.34
CA SER A 48 10.01 -4.87 -5.08
C SER A 48 9.17 -6.12 -5.26
N ASN A 49 9.18 -7.00 -4.26
CA ASN A 49 8.23 -8.12 -4.17
C ASN A 49 6.82 -7.67 -3.78
N LEU A 50 6.64 -6.39 -3.43
CA LEU A 50 5.37 -5.78 -3.09
C LEU A 50 4.75 -5.11 -4.31
N LYS A 51 3.42 -5.18 -4.40
CA LYS A 51 2.63 -4.44 -5.39
C LYS A 51 2.32 -3.04 -4.87
N GLU A 52 2.18 -2.08 -5.79
CA GLU A 52 1.53 -0.82 -5.47
C GLU A 52 0.01 -1.02 -5.44
N PHE A 53 -0.66 -0.27 -4.57
CA PHE A 53 -2.12 -0.25 -4.44
C PHE A 53 -2.65 1.17 -4.58
N LYS A 54 -3.84 1.30 -5.16
CA LYS A 54 -4.60 2.55 -5.26
C LYS A 54 -6.06 2.27 -4.94
N ALA A 55 -6.59 2.91 -3.91
CA ALA A 55 -8.00 2.86 -3.58
C ALA A 55 -8.68 4.15 -4.06
N VAL A 56 -9.82 4.01 -4.76
CA VAL A 56 -10.63 5.15 -5.23
C VAL A 56 -12.05 4.96 -4.73
N ALA A 57 -12.61 6.00 -4.12
CA ALA A 57 -13.97 6.03 -3.59
C ALA A 57 -14.48 7.47 -3.54
N GLU A 58 -15.80 7.62 -3.45
CA GLU A 58 -16.45 8.89 -3.16
C GLU A 58 -16.78 8.95 -1.67
N ILE A 59 -16.62 10.14 -1.07
CA ILE A 59 -16.96 10.41 0.33
C ILE A 59 -17.91 11.60 0.31
N ASP A 60 -19.04 11.46 1.03
CA ASP A 60 -20.02 12.54 1.20
C ASP A 60 -19.51 13.58 2.22
N ALA A 61 -18.43 14.27 1.85
CA ALA A 61 -17.79 15.33 2.61
C ALA A 61 -16.92 16.19 1.68
N THR A 62 -16.61 17.42 2.09
CA THR A 62 -15.65 18.26 1.35
C THR A 62 -14.24 17.69 1.44
N ALA A 63 -13.42 17.92 0.41
CA ALA A 63 -12.01 17.53 0.44
C ALA A 63 -11.26 18.11 1.64
N GLU A 64 -11.61 19.34 2.05
CA GLU A 64 -11.06 19.99 3.24
C GLU A 64 -11.42 19.24 4.54
N THR A 65 -12.68 18.81 4.70
CA THR A 65 -13.10 18.06 5.88
C THR A 65 -12.38 16.71 5.95
N VAL A 66 -12.27 15.99 4.82
CA VAL A 66 -11.51 14.73 4.76
C VAL A 66 -10.04 14.98 5.10
N HIS A 67 -9.44 16.03 4.53
CA HIS A 67 -8.06 16.40 4.79
C HIS A 67 -7.80 16.69 6.27
N LYS A 68 -8.69 17.44 6.95
CA LYS A 68 -8.57 17.71 8.40
C LYS A 68 -8.53 16.43 9.24
N VAL A 69 -9.32 15.42 8.89
CA VAL A 69 -9.30 14.11 9.56
C VAL A 69 -7.98 13.37 9.30
N ILE A 70 -7.47 13.42 8.06
CA ILE A 70 -6.19 12.81 7.71
C ILE A 70 -5.01 13.55 8.37
N ASP A 71 -5.11 14.85 8.57
CA ASP A 71 -4.04 15.66 9.17
C ASP A 71 -3.99 15.57 10.70
N ASP A 72 -5.09 15.15 11.33
CA ASP A 72 -5.14 14.82 12.76
C ASP A 72 -4.52 13.44 13.03
N VAL A 73 -3.20 13.36 12.83
CA VAL A 73 -2.44 12.12 12.98
C VAL A 73 -2.54 11.52 14.39
N GLU A 74 -2.64 12.35 15.43
CA GLU A 74 -2.74 11.89 16.82
C GLU A 74 -4.10 11.18 17.08
N GLY A 75 -5.14 11.58 16.34
CA GLY A 75 -6.45 10.93 16.34
C GLY A 75 -6.50 9.56 15.65
N TYR A 76 -5.44 9.13 14.95
CA TYR A 76 -5.46 7.90 14.14
C TYR A 76 -5.80 6.63 14.91
N THR A 77 -5.44 6.56 16.20
CA THR A 77 -5.74 5.38 17.04
C THR A 77 -7.24 5.10 17.18
N SER A 78 -8.10 6.08 16.90
CA SER A 78 -9.55 5.93 16.97
C SER A 78 -10.18 5.26 15.73
N PHE A 79 -9.53 5.31 14.56
CA PHE A 79 -10.15 4.86 13.31
C PHE A 79 -9.21 4.12 12.34
N MET A 80 -7.89 4.37 12.38
CA MET A 80 -6.95 3.69 11.51
C MET A 80 -6.74 2.24 11.97
N PRO A 81 -6.93 1.24 11.08
CA PRO A 81 -6.76 -0.16 11.44
C PRO A 81 -5.36 -0.45 12.01
N TYR A 82 -5.33 -1.19 13.11
CA TYR A 82 -4.10 -1.67 13.76
C TYR A 82 -3.17 -0.59 14.33
N THR A 83 -3.51 0.70 14.28
CA THR A 83 -2.69 1.77 14.86
C THR A 83 -2.81 1.76 16.37
N ALA A 84 -1.74 1.35 17.07
CA ALA A 84 -1.67 1.31 18.53
C ALA A 84 -1.18 2.63 19.12
N GLU A 85 -0.42 3.42 18.36
CA GLU A 85 0.10 4.72 18.76
C GLU A 85 0.38 5.56 17.53
N CYS A 86 0.09 6.86 17.60
CA CYS A 86 0.48 7.84 16.60
C CYS A 86 0.76 9.16 17.31
N ARG A 87 1.94 9.74 17.10
CA ARG A 87 2.37 10.98 17.76
C ARG A 87 3.08 11.90 16.77
N VAL A 88 2.94 13.20 16.99
CA VAL A 88 3.75 14.21 16.31
C VAL A 88 5.07 14.35 17.06
N ILE A 89 6.18 14.19 16.34
CA ILE A 89 7.53 14.40 16.88
C ILE A 89 7.94 15.87 16.69
N GLU A 90 7.70 16.39 15.49
CA GLU A 90 8.11 17.75 15.11
C GLU A 90 7.16 18.31 14.04
N ARG A 91 6.87 19.61 14.12
CA ARG A 91 6.21 20.36 13.06
C ARG A 91 7.17 21.42 12.53
N LYS A 92 7.49 21.33 11.25
CA LYS A 92 8.20 22.36 10.48
C LYS A 92 7.21 23.07 9.58
N ARG A 93 7.67 24.15 8.95
CA ARG A 93 6.87 24.94 8.01
C ARG A 93 6.35 24.12 6.82
N ASP A 94 7.13 23.16 6.35
CA ASP A 94 6.87 22.39 5.11
C ASP A 94 6.61 20.90 5.37
N SER A 95 6.73 20.45 6.62
CA SER A 95 6.68 19.03 6.95
C SER A 95 6.29 18.75 8.39
N ILE A 96 5.68 17.59 8.59
CA ILE A 96 5.37 17.04 9.91
C ILE A 96 6.13 15.73 10.05
N LEU A 97 6.92 15.58 11.11
CA LEU A 97 7.54 14.31 11.47
C LEU A 97 6.66 13.60 12.49
N THR A 98 6.27 12.37 12.19
CA THR A 98 5.39 11.55 13.03
C THR A 98 6.08 10.25 13.40
N TYR A 99 5.68 9.66 14.52
CA TYR A 99 5.97 8.26 14.88
C TYR A 99 4.65 7.50 14.94
N GLN A 100 4.64 6.28 14.43
CA GLN A 100 3.49 5.40 14.48
C GLN A 100 3.92 4.00 14.91
N ARG A 101 3.09 3.34 15.72
CA ARG A 101 3.24 1.92 16.06
C ARG A 101 1.99 1.17 15.65
N VAL A 102 2.17 0.13 14.85
CA VAL A 102 1.11 -0.76 14.39
C VAL A 102 1.16 -2.09 15.14
N SER A 103 0.00 -2.59 15.53
CA SER A 103 -0.17 -3.83 16.29
C SER A 103 -1.24 -4.72 15.65
N PRO A 104 -0.86 -5.57 14.66
CA PRO A 104 -1.79 -6.46 13.96
C PRO A 104 -2.30 -7.63 14.81
N LYS A 105 -1.74 -7.84 16.00
CA LYS A 105 -2.07 -8.94 16.95
C LYS A 105 -1.84 -10.38 16.45
N ILE A 106 -1.35 -10.55 15.23
CA ILE A 106 -0.98 -11.85 14.63
C ILE A 106 0.54 -12.00 14.53
N VAL A 107 1.25 -10.88 14.48
CA VAL A 107 2.71 -10.77 14.47
C VAL A 107 3.14 -9.70 15.48
N SER A 108 4.42 -9.68 15.82
CA SER A 108 5.01 -8.63 16.65
C SER A 108 4.74 -7.25 16.08
N ASP A 109 4.54 -6.28 16.97
CA ASP A 109 4.37 -4.87 16.63
C ASP A 109 5.50 -4.35 15.73
N ARG A 110 5.18 -3.35 14.92
CA ARG A 110 6.12 -2.61 14.08
C ARG A 110 5.93 -1.13 14.32
N ASP A 111 7.01 -0.39 14.29
CA ASP A 111 6.99 1.06 14.35
C ASP A 111 7.78 1.66 13.18
N TYR A 112 7.51 2.93 12.93
CA TYR A 112 8.22 3.74 11.95
C TYR A 112 8.03 5.21 12.28
N THR A 113 8.95 6.02 11.78
CA THR A 113 8.80 7.46 11.68
C THR A 113 8.57 7.87 10.23
N LEU A 114 7.69 8.84 10.05
CA LEU A 114 7.23 9.29 8.74
C LEU A 114 7.29 10.81 8.67
N ARG A 115 8.00 11.32 7.66
CA ARG A 115 7.96 12.72 7.28
C ARG A 115 6.83 12.91 6.27
N ILE A 116 5.88 13.76 6.61
CA ILE A 116 4.72 14.10 5.80
C ILE A 116 4.96 15.49 5.23
N ARG A 117 4.99 15.62 3.90
CA ARG A 117 4.90 16.91 3.19
C ARG A 117 3.55 17.05 2.56
N GLN A 118 3.03 18.27 2.56
CA GLN A 118 1.66 18.53 2.14
C GLN A 118 1.67 19.50 0.97
N GLU A 119 0.93 19.15 -0.08
CA GLU A 119 0.73 19.97 -1.26
C GLU A 119 -0.79 20.15 -1.45
N SER A 120 -1.22 21.33 -1.90
CA SER A 120 -2.61 21.56 -2.29
C SER A 120 -2.69 22.49 -3.48
N TRP A 121 -3.73 22.34 -4.29
CA TRP A 121 -3.96 23.17 -5.46
C TRP A 121 -5.45 23.35 -5.76
N PRO A 122 -5.85 24.48 -6.39
CA PRO A 122 -7.24 24.71 -6.79
C PRO A 122 -7.74 23.69 -7.81
N VAL A 123 -8.99 23.29 -7.63
CA VAL A 123 -9.80 22.51 -8.57
C VAL A 123 -11.17 23.17 -8.71
N GLU A 124 -11.98 22.74 -9.68
CA GLU A 124 -13.28 23.36 -9.99
C GLU A 124 -14.16 23.62 -8.75
N ASN A 125 -14.18 22.68 -7.80
CA ASN A 125 -15.03 22.72 -6.61
C ASN A 125 -14.25 22.78 -5.29
N GLY A 126 -13.08 23.44 -5.25
CA GLY A 126 -12.32 23.67 -4.01
C GLY A 126 -10.83 23.42 -4.15
N LEU A 127 -10.24 22.70 -3.18
CA LEU A 127 -8.83 22.32 -3.18
C LEU A 127 -8.68 20.80 -3.29
N ALA A 128 -7.70 20.37 -4.07
CA ALA A 128 -7.13 19.05 -3.96
C ALA A 128 -5.98 19.06 -2.95
N TYR A 129 -5.80 17.96 -2.23
CA TYR A 129 -4.75 17.78 -1.22
C TYR A 129 -3.93 16.53 -1.52
N LEU A 130 -2.63 16.61 -1.26
CA LEU A 130 -1.68 15.50 -1.37
C LEU A 130 -0.75 15.49 -0.16
N ASN A 131 -0.77 14.39 0.58
CA ASN A 131 0.24 14.10 1.60
C ASN A 131 1.28 13.16 1.00
N ARG A 132 2.52 13.64 0.85
CA ARG A 132 3.68 12.84 0.42
C ARG A 132 4.43 12.35 1.65
N TRP A 133 4.67 11.05 1.69
CA TRP A 133 5.28 10.37 2.83
C TRP A 133 6.68 9.87 2.50
N GLU A 134 7.62 10.12 3.42
CA GLU A 134 8.99 9.62 3.35
C GLU A 134 9.37 8.97 4.69
N PRO A 135 10.00 7.77 4.69
CA PRO A 135 10.57 7.20 5.91
C PRO A 135 11.57 8.18 6.54
N ALA A 136 11.59 8.24 7.88
CA ALA A 136 12.48 9.13 8.62
C ALA A 136 13.11 8.43 9.83
N ASN A 137 13.43 7.14 9.70
CA ASN A 137 13.86 6.24 10.79
C ASN A 137 15.32 6.47 11.25
N GLU A 138 15.93 7.59 10.84
CA GLU A 138 17.33 7.95 11.12
C GLU A 138 17.50 8.60 12.49
#